data_AF-A0A4S4N8I5-F1
#
_entry.id   AF-A0A4S4N8I5-F1
#
_cell.length_a   1.000
_cell.length_b   1.000
_cell.length_c   1.000
_cell.angle_alpha   90.00
_cell.angle_beta   90.00
_cell.angle_gamma   90.00
#
_symmetry.space_group_name_H-M   'P 1'
#
loop_
_entity.id
_entity.type
_entity.pdbx_description
1 polymer ?
#
loop_
_entity_poly.entity_id
_entity_poly.type
_entity_poly.pdbx_seq_one_letter_code
_entity_poly.pdbx_strand_id
1 'polypeptide(L)'
;MILLLHTLIEAVVAFLFLFYPEAGDLVPGFGTSEGPSFELLMKMYGLSALYLSGLSAWAFFRRTDTPTFLLVTLSLSLYHYLMILVQTVYNPDSRAALLHFLLAIFLTAQYLGRRREGWTEHQSRPD
;
A
#
# COMPACT_ATOMS: atom_id res chain seq x y z
N MET A 1 13.32 -3.79 1.97
CA MET A 1 13.30 -2.68 0.99
C MET A 1 11.88 -2.37 0.52
N ILE A 2 10.97 -3.35 0.36
CA ILE A 2 9.62 -3.04 -0.16
C ILE A 2 8.82 -2.06 0.71
N LEU A 3 8.86 -2.20 2.04
CA LEU A 3 8.12 -1.30 2.93
C LEU A 3 8.56 0.16 2.76
N LEU A 4 9.86 0.38 2.52
CA LEU A 4 10.38 1.72 2.25
C LEU A 4 9.93 2.24 0.89
N LEU A 5 9.95 1.40 -0.14
CA LEU A 5 9.42 1.76 -1.47
C LEU A 5 7.94 2.12 -1.39
N HIS A 6 7.15 1.29 -0.69
CA HIS A 6 5.74 1.54 -0.44
C HIS A 6 5.53 2.86 0.33
N THR A 7 6.28 3.10 1.42
CA THR A 7 6.27 4.38 2.13
C THR A 7 6.49 5.56 1.20
N LEU A 8 7.48 5.49 0.30
CA LEU A 8 7.80 6.57 -0.62
C LEU A 8 6.68 6.80 -1.65
N ILE A 9 6.14 5.72 -2.23
CA ILE A 9 5.03 5.81 -3.19
C ILE A 9 3.82 6.47 -2.51
N GLU A 10 3.41 5.97 -1.34
CA GLU A 10 2.27 6.51 -0.60
C GLU A 10 2.51 7.94 -0.11
N ALA A 11 3.75 8.30 0.26
CA ALA A 11 4.08 9.67 0.64
C ALA A 11 3.94 10.65 -0.53
N VAL A 12 4.36 10.24 -1.73
CA VAL A 12 4.18 11.05 -2.95
C VAL A 12 2.70 11.18 -3.27
N VAL A 13 1.93 10.09 -3.23
CA VAL A 13 0.47 10.13 -3.46
C VAL A 13 -0.21 11.04 -2.43
N ALA A 14 0.12 10.90 -1.15
CA ALA A 14 -0.39 11.76 -0.09
C ALA A 14 -0.10 13.23 -0.35
N PHE A 15 1.14 13.56 -0.70
CA PHE A 15 1.54 14.92 -1.00
C PHE A 15 0.75 15.50 -2.19
N LEU A 16 0.67 14.74 -3.29
CA LEU A 16 -0.08 15.16 -4.47
C LEU A 16 -1.55 15.40 -4.13
N PHE A 17 -2.21 14.46 -3.47
CA PHE A 17 -3.64 14.54 -3.23
C PHE A 17 -4.01 15.61 -2.20
N LEU A 18 -3.16 15.84 -1.19
CA LEU A 18 -3.38 16.86 -0.17
C LEU A 18 -3.07 18.27 -0.67
N PHE A 19 -2.05 18.47 -1.49
CA PHE A 19 -1.53 19.81 -1.78
C PHE A 19 -1.57 20.21 -3.26
N TYR A 20 -1.66 19.27 -4.20
CA TYR A 20 -1.69 19.56 -5.63
C TYR A 20 -3.14 19.54 -6.17
N PRO A 21 -3.71 20.68 -6.59
CA PRO A 21 -5.11 20.76 -7.03
C PRO A 21 -5.42 19.89 -8.25
N GLU A 22 -4.48 19.76 -9.18
CA GLU A 22 -4.64 18.99 -10.43
C GLU A 22 -4.11 17.55 -10.31
N ALA A 23 -4.04 17.00 -9.09
CA ALA A 23 -3.52 15.65 -8.88
C ALA A 23 -4.38 14.57 -9.57
N GLY A 24 -5.66 14.85 -9.84
CA GLY A 24 -6.55 13.97 -10.59
C GLY A 24 -6.08 13.74 -12.03
N ASP A 25 -5.42 14.72 -12.66
CA ASP A 25 -4.94 14.63 -14.03
C ASP A 25 -3.66 13.78 -14.13
N LEU A 26 -2.91 13.72 -13.04
CA LEU A 26 -1.70 12.90 -12.94
C LEU A 26 -1.99 11.43 -12.66
N VAL A 27 -3.18 11.11 -12.12
CA VAL A 27 -3.54 9.74 -11.74
C VAL A 27 -4.47 9.14 -12.80
N PRO A 28 -4.04 8.07 -13.48
CA PRO A 28 -4.86 7.40 -14.48
C PRO A 28 -6.21 6.95 -13.90
N GLY A 29 -7.30 7.32 -14.56
CA GLY A 29 -8.68 7.04 -14.12
C GLY A 29 -9.32 8.12 -13.23
N PHE A 30 -8.62 9.19 -12.87
CA PHE A 30 -9.16 10.30 -12.05
C PHE A 30 -9.47 11.58 -12.85
N GLY A 31 -8.83 11.83 -13.99
CA GLY A 31 -8.94 13.08 -14.77
C GLY A 31 -10.27 13.32 -15.50
N THR A 32 -11.30 12.52 -15.26
CA THR A 32 -12.65 12.73 -15.87
C THR A 32 -13.70 13.22 -14.88
N SER A 33 -13.31 13.44 -13.61
CA SER A 33 -14.23 13.81 -12.53
C SER A 33 -13.86 15.19 -11.98
N GLU A 34 -14.86 16.05 -11.74
CA GLU A 34 -14.66 17.43 -11.28
C GLU A 34 -15.68 17.84 -10.21
N GLY A 35 -15.39 18.91 -9.48
CA GLY A 35 -16.29 19.57 -8.52
C GLY A 35 -15.93 19.38 -7.04
N PRO A 36 -16.65 20.06 -6.11
CA PRO A 36 -16.28 20.12 -4.69
C PRO A 36 -16.23 18.74 -3.99
N SER A 37 -17.13 17.84 -4.35
CA SER A 37 -17.16 16.47 -3.80
C SER A 37 -15.96 15.63 -4.26
N PHE A 38 -15.52 15.85 -5.50
CA PHE A 38 -14.32 15.19 -6.04
C PHE A 38 -13.06 15.68 -5.33
N GLU A 39 -12.94 16.99 -5.10
CA GLU A 39 -11.83 17.56 -4.33
C GLU A 39 -11.78 17.00 -2.91
N LEU A 40 -12.93 16.95 -2.21
CA LEU A 40 -13.01 16.35 -0.88
C LEU A 40 -12.56 14.88 -0.88
N LEU A 41 -13.02 14.09 -1.85
CA LEU A 41 -12.59 12.69 -2.02
C LEU A 41 -11.07 12.61 -2.20
N MET A 42 -10.48 13.44 -3.05
CA MET A 42 -9.03 13.50 -3.24
C MET A 42 -8.30 13.78 -1.92
N LYS A 43 -8.78 14.74 -1.11
CA LYS A 43 -8.19 15.00 0.22
C LYS A 43 -8.29 13.80 1.15
N MET A 44 -9.42 13.08 1.13
CA MET A 44 -9.59 11.86 1.92
C MET A 44 -8.63 10.75 1.47
N TYR A 45 -8.48 10.54 0.15
CA TYR A 45 -7.50 9.59 -0.38
C TYR A 45 -6.07 9.99 0.00
N GLY A 46 -5.74 11.29 -0.03
CA GLY A 46 -4.44 11.79 0.41
C GLY A 46 -4.16 11.53 1.88
N LEU A 47 -5.16 11.70 2.76
CA LEU A 47 -5.04 11.33 4.18
C LEU A 47 -4.86 9.82 4.38
N SER A 48 -5.59 8.99 3.62
CA SER A 48 -5.42 7.54 3.65
C SER A 48 -4.01 7.13 3.21
N ALA A 49 -3.49 7.70 2.12
CA ALA A 49 -2.14 7.46 1.65
C ALA A 49 -1.09 7.89 2.71
N LEU A 50 -1.28 9.03 3.36
CA LEU A 50 -0.39 9.49 4.43
C LEU A 50 -0.35 8.50 5.60
N TYR A 51 -1.51 7.99 6.00
CA TYR A 51 -1.62 6.97 7.05
C TYR A 51 -0.90 5.68 6.66
N LEU A 52 -1.11 5.18 5.45
CA LEU A 52 -0.47 3.96 4.94
C LEU A 52 1.05 4.13 4.81
N SER A 53 1.51 5.30 4.38
CA SER A 53 2.93 5.67 4.34
C SER A 53 3.55 5.60 5.73
N GLY A 54 2.90 6.21 6.72
CA GLY A 54 3.33 6.20 8.12
C GLY A 54 3.36 4.79 8.72
N LEU A 55 2.33 3.98 8.49
CA LEU A 55 2.27 2.59 8.96
C LEU A 55 3.42 1.75 8.37
N SER A 56 3.71 1.95 7.09
CA SER A 56 4.79 1.24 6.39
C SER A 56 6.17 1.68 6.87
N ALA A 57 6.35 2.97 7.14
CA ALA A 57 7.59 3.52 7.68
C ALA A 57 7.84 2.96 9.09
N TRP A 58 6.79 2.96 9.93
CA TRP A 58 6.84 2.40 11.27
C TRP A 58 7.22 0.92 11.26
N ALA A 59 6.59 0.10 10.42
CA ALA A 59 6.93 -1.31 10.27
C ALA A 59 8.36 -1.52 9.73
N PHE A 60 8.85 -0.64 8.85
CA PHE A 60 10.21 -0.69 8.35
C PHE A 60 11.25 -0.44 9.45
N PHE A 61 11.02 0.54 10.32
CA PHE A 61 11.91 0.82 11.46
C PHE A 61 11.81 -0.23 12.56
N ARG A 62 10.65 -0.90 12.69
CA ARG A 62 10.43 -2.02 13.63
C ARG A 62 10.57 -3.40 12.99
N ARG A 63 11.30 -3.54 11.88
CA ARG A 63 11.43 -4.80 11.13
C ARG A 63 12.03 -6.00 11.89
N THR A 64 12.61 -5.75 13.07
CA THR A 64 13.10 -6.79 14.00
C THR A 64 11.99 -7.37 14.87
N ASP A 65 10.89 -6.64 15.08
CA ASP A 65 9.69 -7.13 15.74
C ASP A 65 8.85 -7.93 14.73
N THR A 66 9.07 -9.25 14.73
CA THR A 66 8.43 -10.17 13.78
C THR A 66 6.89 -10.13 13.83
N PRO A 67 6.22 -10.18 15.00
CA PRO A 67 4.77 -10.00 15.07
C PRO A 67 4.26 -8.73 14.40
N THR A 68 4.87 -7.58 14.71
CA THR A 68 4.48 -6.30 14.12
C THR A 68 4.72 -6.28 12.61
N PHE A 69 5.88 -6.76 12.17
CA PHE A 69 6.23 -6.84 10.75
C PHE A 69 5.22 -7.70 9.97
N LEU A 70 4.88 -8.87 10.49
CA LEU A 70 3.94 -9.79 9.86
C LEU A 70 2.53 -9.22 9.81
N LEU A 71 2.06 -8.62 10.91
CA LEU A 71 0.75 -7.98 10.96
C LEU A 71 0.65 -6.88 9.92
N VAL A 72 1.59 -5.94 9.90
CA VAL A 72 1.54 -4.80 8.98
C VAL A 72 1.69 -5.25 7.53
N THR A 73 2.65 -6.12 7.21
CA THR A 73 2.84 -6.59 5.82
C THR A 73 1.62 -7.36 5.31
N LEU A 74 0.98 -8.18 6.15
CA LEU A 74 -0.26 -8.87 5.78
C LEU A 74 -1.43 -7.88 5.58
N SER A 75 -1.63 -6.95 6.52
CA SER A 75 -2.69 -5.94 6.42
C SER A 75 -2.55 -5.07 5.17
N LEU A 76 -1.33 -4.62 4.85
CA LEU A 76 -1.07 -3.86 3.62
C LEU A 76 -1.32 -4.72 2.38
N SER A 77 -0.89 -5.98 2.38
CA SER A 77 -1.14 -6.91 1.26
C SER A 77 -2.63 -7.07 0.99
N LEU A 78 -3.42 -7.31 2.05
CA LEU A 78 -4.87 -7.44 1.95
C LEU A 78 -5.53 -6.16 1.45
N TYR A 79 -5.09 -5.00 1.96
CA TYR A 79 -5.56 -3.70 1.47
C TYR A 79 -5.36 -3.57 -0.04
N HIS A 80 -4.16 -3.89 -0.56
CA HIS A 80 -3.92 -3.81 -2.00
C HIS A 80 -4.74 -4.83 -2.79
N TYR A 81 -4.95 -6.06 -2.29
CA TYR A 81 -5.84 -7.01 -2.96
C TYR A 81 -7.29 -6.53 -3.06
N LEU A 82 -7.80 -5.90 -2.00
CA LEU A 82 -9.13 -5.29 -2.01
C LEU A 82 -9.18 -4.10 -2.99
N MET A 83 -8.13 -3.29 -3.05
CA MET A 83 -8.03 -2.21 -4.03
C MET A 83 -8.01 -2.73 -5.47
N ILE A 84 -7.31 -3.83 -5.76
CA ILE A 84 -7.34 -4.47 -7.09
C ILE A 84 -8.78 -4.85 -7.46
N LEU A 85 -9.52 -5.46 -6.53
CA LEU A 85 -10.91 -5.85 -6.78
C LEU A 85 -11.79 -4.63 -7.11
N VAL A 86 -11.69 -3.56 -6.31
CA VAL A 86 -12.44 -2.32 -6.56
C VAL A 86 -12.04 -1.70 -7.91
N GLN A 87 -10.75 -1.56 -8.18
CA GLN A 87 -10.25 -0.94 -9.41
C GLN A 87 -10.63 -1.77 -10.65
N THR A 88 -10.58 -3.09 -10.57
CA THR A 88 -10.97 -3.97 -11.69
C THR A 88 -12.45 -3.87 -12.02
N VAL A 89 -13.30 -3.65 -11.01
CA VAL A 89 -14.76 -3.57 -11.20
C VAL A 89 -15.20 -2.17 -11.63
N TYR A 90 -14.60 -1.12 -11.07
CA TYR A 90 -15.13 0.25 -11.16
C TYR A 90 -14.24 1.23 -11.93
N ASN A 91 -12.98 0.90 -12.23
CA ASN A 91 -12.09 1.78 -12.97
C ASN A 91 -11.84 1.25 -14.39
N PRO A 92 -12.14 2.04 -15.44
CA PRO A 92 -11.87 1.64 -16.82
C PRO A 92 -10.37 1.51 -17.14
N ASP A 93 -9.48 2.10 -16.33
CA ASP A 93 -8.03 2.05 -16.50
C ASP A 93 -7.38 0.95 -15.65
N SER A 94 -6.88 -0.09 -16.31
CA SER A 94 -6.23 -1.24 -15.67
C SER A 94 -4.86 -0.93 -15.05
N ARG A 95 -4.24 0.22 -15.36
CA ARG A 95 -2.92 0.60 -14.82
C ARG A 95 -2.96 0.83 -13.32
N ALA A 96 -4.05 1.40 -12.82
CA ALA A 96 -4.27 1.58 -11.38
C ALA A 96 -4.33 0.22 -10.67
N ALA A 97 -5.10 -0.73 -11.21
CA ALA A 97 -5.17 -2.10 -10.69
C ALA A 97 -3.81 -2.81 -10.73
N LEU A 98 -3.03 -2.62 -11.80
CA LEU A 98 -1.69 -3.20 -11.92
C LEU A 98 -0.73 -2.69 -10.84
N LEU A 99 -0.74 -1.39 -10.51
CA LEU A 99 0.10 -0.86 -9.45
C LEU A 99 -0.22 -1.51 -8.10
N HIS A 100 -1.50 -1.61 -7.74
CA HIS A 100 -1.91 -2.29 -6.52
C HIS A 100 -1.55 -3.78 -6.55
N PHE A 101 -1.65 -4.45 -7.70
CA PHE A 101 -1.20 -5.84 -7.86
C PHE A 101 0.29 -6.01 -7.57
N LEU A 102 1.14 -5.17 -8.15
CA LEU A 102 2.58 -5.22 -7.91
C LEU A 102 2.91 -5.01 -6.42
N LEU A 103 2.29 -4.03 -5.77
CA LEU A 103 2.49 -3.80 -4.34
C LEU A 103 2.02 -4.99 -3.50
N ALA A 104 0.84 -5.56 -3.81
CA ALA A 104 0.29 -6.72 -3.11
C ALA A 104 1.23 -7.93 -3.18
N ILE A 105 1.74 -8.28 -4.37
CA ILE A 105 2.61 -9.46 -4.51
C ILE A 105 3.94 -9.28 -3.79
N PHE A 106 4.54 -8.08 -3.83
CA PHE A 106 5.82 -7.86 -3.15
C PHE A 106 5.68 -7.82 -1.62
N LEU A 107 4.60 -7.24 -1.11
CA LEU A 107 4.30 -7.27 0.33
C LEU A 107 3.99 -8.70 0.80
N THR A 108 3.22 -9.46 0.02
CA THR A 108 2.93 -10.88 0.30
C THR A 108 4.20 -11.72 0.29
N ALA A 109 5.11 -11.49 -0.67
CA ALA A 109 6.38 -12.19 -0.72
C ALA A 109 7.24 -11.91 0.52
N GLN A 110 7.25 -10.68 1.05
CA GLN A 110 7.94 -10.36 2.29
C GLN A 110 7.31 -11.04 3.51
N TYR A 111 5.98 -11.07 3.59
CA TYR A 111 5.26 -11.77 4.63
C TYR A 111 5.62 -13.27 4.63
N LEU A 112 5.51 -13.93 3.48
CA LEU A 112 5.78 -15.36 3.33
C LEU A 112 7.26 -15.68 3.59
N GLY A 113 8.18 -14.83 3.12
CA GLY A 113 9.62 -14.96 3.39
C GLY A 113 9.91 -14.98 4.89
N ARG A 114 9.38 -14.00 5.64
CA ARG A 114 9.58 -13.92 7.10
C ARG A 114 8.89 -15.08 7.84
N ARG A 115 7.72 -15.53 7.40
CA ARG A 115 7.05 -16.71 7.98
C ARG A 115 7.88 -17.97 7.80
N ARG A 116 8.48 -18.16 6.62
CA ARG A 116 9.32 -19.31 6.31
C ARG A 116 10.57 -19.35 7.18
N GLU A 117 11.24 -18.21 7.38
CA GLU A 117 12.39 -18.08 8.28
C GLU A 117 12.05 -18.56 9.70
N GLY A 118 10.91 -18.12 10.24
CA GLY A 118 10.44 -18.54 11.57
C GLY A 118 10.14 -20.03 11.68
N TRP A 119 9.65 -20.68 10.62
CA TRP A 119 9.43 -22.12 10.61
C TRP A 119 10.74 -22.93 10.57
N THR A 120 11.71 -22.48 9.77
CA THR A 120 13.02 -23.14 9.69
C THR A 120 13.79 -23.03 11.00
N GLU A 121 13.70 -21.91 11.70
CA GLU A 121 14.35 -21.73 13.01
C GLU A 121 13.76 -22.70 14.06
N HIS A 122 12.43 -22.88 14.07
CA HIS A 122 11.76 -23.82 14.97
C HIS A 122 12.13 -25.29 14.68
N GLN A 123 12.26 -25.68 13.41
CA GLN A 123 12.67 -27.05 13.05
C GLN A 123 14.13 -27.37 13.41
N SER A 124 15.01 -26.35 13.43
CA SER A 124 16.44 -26.52 13.74
C SER A 124 16.76 -26.62 15.24
N ARG A 125 15.77 -26.35 16.10
CA ARG A 125 15.84 -26.54 17.55
C ARG A 125 14.83 -27.62 17.95
N PRO A 126 15.14 -28.92 17.74
CA PRO A 126 14.36 -29.96 18.37
C PRO A 126 14.56 -29.82 19.89
N ASP A 127 13.45 -29.71 20.62
CA ASP A 127 13.43 -29.81 22.07
C ASP A 127 14.01 -31.15 22.55
#